data_AF-A0A939HE60-F1
#
_entry.id   AF-A0A939HE60-F1
#
_cell.length_a   1.000
_cell.length_b   1.000
_cell.length_c   1.000
_cell.angle_alpha   90.00
_cell.angle_beta   90.00
_cell.angle_gamma   90.00
#
_symmetry.space_group_name_H-M   'P 1'
#
loop_
_entity.id
_entity.type
_entity.pdbx_description
1 polymer ?
#
loop_
_entity_poly.entity_id
_entity_poly.type
_entity_poly.pdbx_seq_one_letter_code
_entity_poly.pdbx_strand_id
1 'polypeptide(L)' 'MKEDSGKKKKQEGISYLVIGIGVGVALGAAMNNLAIGIALGVAIGAGLDQQNRKKNENK' A
#
# COMPACT_ATOMS: atom_id res chain seq x y z
N MET A 1 23.44 16.91 26.04
CA MET A 1 22.55 17.26 24.91
C MET A 1 21.72 16.01 24.63
N LYS A 2 20.40 16.12 24.77
CA LYS A 2 19.46 14.97 24.81
C LYS A 2 19.32 14.35 23.43
N GLU A 3 19.05 13.05 23.43
CA GLU A 3 18.94 12.18 22.28
C GLU A 3 17.99 12.71 21.20
N ASP A 4 18.54 13.06 20.03
CA ASP A 4 17.80 12.98 18.78
C ASP A 4 17.68 11.51 18.41
N SER A 5 16.68 10.88 19.03
CA SER A 5 16.11 9.61 18.64
C SER A 5 15.56 9.76 17.23
N GLY A 6 16.45 9.67 16.24
CA GLY A 6 16.13 9.53 14.84
C GLY A 6 15.14 8.36 14.73
N LYS A 7 13.86 8.72 14.57
CA LYS A 7 12.76 7.79 14.46
C LYS A 7 13.12 6.82 13.36
N LYS A 8 13.60 5.62 13.74
CA LYS A 8 13.63 4.46 12.86
C LYS A 8 12.16 4.20 12.54
N LYS A 9 11.63 4.91 11.54
CA LYS A 9 10.38 4.52 10.89
C LYS A 9 10.68 3.12 10.41
N LYS A 10 10.16 2.14 11.15
CA LYS A 10 10.14 0.75 10.76
C LYS A 10 9.66 0.79 9.32
N GLN A 11 10.59 0.59 8.39
CA GLN A 11 10.28 0.38 6.98
C GLN A 11 9.68 -1.01 6.95
N GLU A 12 8.49 -1.15 7.54
CA GLU A 12 7.58 -2.23 7.22
C GLU A 12 7.36 -2.07 5.73
N GLY A 13 7.80 -3.09 4.98
CA GLY A 13 8.05 -3.02 3.55
C GLY A 13 6.93 -2.32 2.79
N ILE A 14 7.30 -1.65 1.70
CA ILE A 14 6.36 -0.99 0.78
C ILE A 14 5.13 -1.88 0.63
N SER A 15 4.04 -1.49 1.28
CA SER A 15 2.82 -2.28 1.31
C SER A 15 2.26 -2.37 -0.10
N TYR A 16 1.66 -3.51 -0.42
CA TYR A 16 0.96 -3.72 -1.69
C TYR A 16 -0.12 -2.65 -1.94
N LEU A 17 -0.54 -1.96 -0.89
CA LEU A 17 -1.40 -0.78 -0.92
C LEU A 17 -0.82 0.39 -1.72
N VAL A 18 0.48 0.71 -1.61
CA VAL A 18 1.11 1.81 -2.38
C VAL A 18 1.16 1.46 -3.87
N ILE A 19 1.51 0.20 -4.17
CA ILE A 19 1.51 -0.34 -5.53
C ILE A 19 0.08 -0.32 -6.10
N GLY A 20 -0.89 -0.79 -5.31
CA GLY A 20 -2.30 -0.79 -5.67
C GLY A 20 -2.82 0.61 -5.99
N ILE A 21 -2.50 1.61 -5.17
CA ILE A 21 -2.89 3.01 -5.44
C ILE A 21 -2.23 3.52 -6.72
N GLY A 22 -0.93 3.31 -6.92
CA GLY A 22 -0.23 3.78 -8.13
C GLY A 22 -0.83 3.20 -9.42
N VAL A 23 -1.08 1.88 -9.43
CA VAL A 23 -1.72 1.20 -10.55
C VAL A 23 -3.18 1.65 -10.70
N GLY A 24 -3.92 1.79 -9.61
CA GLY A 24 -5.29 2.24 -9.60
C GLY A 24 -5.48 3.65 -10.16
N VAL A 25 -4.58 4.58 -9.82
CA VAL A 25 -4.58 5.94 -10.37
C VAL A 25 -4.30 5.93 -11.87
N ALA A 26 -3.30 5.15 -12.32
CA ALA A 26 -2.99 5.02 -13.75
C ALA A 26 -4.17 4.43 -14.55
N LEU A 27 -4.80 3.37 -14.02
CA LEU A 27 -5.95 2.72 -14.65
C LEU A 27 -7.19 3.64 -14.63
N GLY A 28 -7.45 4.32 -13.51
CA GLY A 28 -8.55 5.27 -13.37
C GLY A 28 -8.39 6.48 -14.30
N ALA A 29 -7.17 6.97 -14.48
CA ALA A 29 -6.86 8.02 -15.46
C ALA A 29 -7.12 7.54 -16.89
N ALA A 30 -6.73 6.31 -17.24
CA ALA A 30 -6.99 5.72 -18.55
C ALA A 30 -8.49 5.52 -18.83
N MET A 31 -9.27 5.19 -17.80
CA MET A 31 -10.73 5.00 -17.89
C MET A 31 -11.52 6.31 -17.75
N ASN A 32 -10.85 7.46 -17.60
CA ASN A 32 -11.47 8.75 -17.24
C ASN A 32 -12.40 8.64 -16.00
N ASN A 33 -12.09 7.71 -15.10
CA ASN A 33 -12.83 7.46 -13.88
C ASN A 33 -11.86 7.11 -12.75
N LEU A 34 -11.32 8.18 -12.14
CA LEU A 34 -10.35 8.08 -11.05
C LEU A 34 -10.95 7.37 -9.82
N ALA A 35 -12.25 7.55 -9.58
CA ALA A 35 -12.94 6.95 -8.43
C ALA A 35 -12.91 5.41 -8.52
N ILE A 36 -13.26 4.86 -9.69
CA ILE A 36 -13.18 3.42 -9.93
C ILE A 36 -11.74 2.93 -9.85
N GLY A 37 -10.81 3.64 -10.50
CA GLY A 37 -9.39 3.25 -10.49
C GLY A 37 -8.79 3.19 -9.08
N ILE A 38 -9.02 4.22 -8.27
CA ILE A 38 -8.54 4.26 -6.88
C ILE A 38 -9.24 3.19 -6.05
N ALA A 39 -10.57 3.02 -6.17
CA ALA A 39 -11.29 1.98 -5.44
C ALA A 39 -10.76 0.58 -5.76
N LEU A 40 -10.52 0.29 -7.04
CA LEU A 40 -9.97 -0.99 -7.49
C LEU A 40 -8.53 -1.19 -7.02
N GLY A 41 -7.70 -0.16 -7.17
CA GLY A 41 -6.31 -0.17 -6.74
C GLY A 41 -6.14 -0.37 -5.24
N VAL A 42 -6.95 0.31 -4.43
CA VAL A 42 -6.98 0.14 -2.97
C VAL A 42 -7.51 -1.24 -2.60
N ALA A 43 -8.59 -1.71 -3.22
CA ALA A 43 -9.15 -3.04 -2.93
C ALA A 43 -8.13 -4.16 -3.20
N ILE A 44 -7.44 -4.12 -4.34
CA ILE A 44 -6.40 -5.08 -4.71
C ILE A 44 -5.20 -4.93 -3.77
N GLY A 45 -4.69 -3.71 -3.59
CA GLY A 45 -3.50 -3.44 -2.78
C GLY A 45 -3.69 -3.81 -1.30
N ALA A 46 -4.83 -3.47 -0.70
CA ALA A 46 -5.16 -3.82 0.67
C ALA A 46 -5.44 -5.32 0.83
N GLY A 47 -6.13 -5.95 -0.12
CA GLY A 47 -6.39 -7.39 -0.10
C GLY A 47 -5.11 -8.22 -0.16
N LEU A 48 -4.17 -7.85 -1.03
CA LEU A 48 -2.86 -8.49 -1.13
C LEU A 48 -1.98 -8.24 0.10
N ASP A 49 -2.02 -7.02 0.65
CA ASP A 49 -1.29 -6.68 1.89
C ASP A 49 -1.79 -7.52 3.07
N GLN A 50 -3.11 -7.66 3.22
CA GLN A 50 -3.72 -8.47 4.28
C GLN A 50 -3.39 -9.95 4.14
N GLN A 51 -3.37 -10.49 2.92
CA GLN A 51 -2.98 -11.88 2.67
C GLN A 51 -1.50 -12.13 3.01
N ASN A 52 -0.62 -11.20 2.67
CA ASN A 52 0.81 -11.34 2.96
C ASN A 52 1.16 -11.13 4.43
N ARG A 53 0.42 -10.28 5.17
CA ARG A 53 0.58 -10.16 6.63
C ARG A 53 0.25 -11.48 7.33
N LYS A 54 -0.87 -12.12 7.00
CA LYS A 54 -1.24 -13.44 7.55
C LYS A 54 -0.20 -14.53 7.30
N LYS A 55 0.51 -14.46 6.18
CA LYS A 55 1.55 -15.44 5.83
C LYS A 55 2.83 -15.26 6.63
N ASN A 56 3.12 -14.04 7.08
CA ASN A 56 4.32 -13.69 7.84
C ASN A 56 4.16 -13.87 9.36
N GLU A 57 2.94 -14.06 9.85
CA GLU A 57 2.65 -14.30 11.28
C GLU A 57 2.82 -15.78 11.69
N ASN A 58 2.94 -16.69 10.72
CA ASN A 58 3.05 -18.14 10.94
C ASN A 58 4.46 -18.72 10.67
N LYS A 59 5.50 -17.89 10.68
CA LYS A 59 6.91 -18.32 10.52
C LYS A 59 7.77 -17.75 11.62
#